data_AF-A0A8T4K5A4-F1
#
_entry.id   AF-A0A8T4K5A4-F1
#
_cell.length_a   1.000
_cell.length_b   1.000
_cell.length_c   1.000
_cell.angle_alpha   90.00
_cell.angle_beta   90.00
_cell.angle_gamma   90.00
#
_symmetry.space_group_name_H-M   'P 1'
#
loop_
_entity.id
_entity.type
_entity.pdbx_description
1 polymer ?
#
loop_
_entity_poly.entity_id
_entity_poly.type
_entity_poly.pdbx_seq_one_letter_code
_entity_poly.pdbx_strand_id
1 'polypeptide(L)'
;MKENRNRRKRKTAQNGWSNRMALIGITMVVLSLAVVVNIGAASLREKNLEYEAREQSLRKTLASEENRAAELEEYRIYVQTKQYIEKVAKEKLGLVNKDEILLKPGENK
;
A
#
# COMPACT_ATOMS: atom_id res chain seq x y z
N MET A 1 22.60 -6.55 80.79
CA MET A 1 22.77 -5.94 79.45
C MET A 1 22.34 -6.86 78.29
N LYS A 2 21.09 -7.37 78.25
CA LYS A 2 20.61 -8.23 77.13
C LYS A 2 19.36 -7.72 76.41
N GLU A 3 18.71 -6.67 76.93
CA GLU A 3 17.41 -6.22 76.40
C GLU A 3 17.50 -5.34 75.14
N ASN A 4 18.65 -4.68 74.93
CA ASN A 4 18.79 -3.66 73.88
C ASN A 4 19.15 -4.21 72.47
N ARG A 5 19.46 -5.51 72.35
CA ARG A 5 19.79 -6.14 71.05
C ARG A 5 18.56 -6.55 70.23
N ASN A 6 17.42 -6.83 70.87
CA ASN A 6 16.20 -7.26 70.18
C ASN A 6 15.43 -6.12 69.50
N ARG A 7 15.59 -4.87 69.95
CA ARG A 7 14.93 -3.71 69.32
C ARG A 7 15.54 -3.33 67.95
N ARG A 8 16.86 -3.52 67.76
CA ARG A 8 17.54 -3.23 66.49
C ARG A 8 17.22 -4.25 65.38
N LYS A 9 16.99 -5.52 65.72
CA LYS A 9 16.62 -6.57 64.74
C LYS A 9 15.20 -6.44 64.19
N ARG A 10 14.26 -5.89 64.97
CA ARG A 10 12.87 -5.66 64.50
C ARG A 10 12.76 -4.49 63.51
N LYS A 11 13.55 -3.41 63.68
CA LYS A 11 13.53 -2.26 62.76
C LYS A 11 14.10 -2.57 61.37
N THR A 12 15.03 -3.51 61.26
CA THR A 12 15.65 -3.93 59.98
C THR A 12 14.75 -4.87 59.18
N ALA A 13 13.95 -5.72 59.85
CA ALA A 13 13.00 -6.62 59.17
C ALA A 13 11.78 -5.88 58.58
N GLN A 14 11.33 -4.80 59.24
CA GLN A 14 10.19 -3.98 58.77
C GLN A 14 10.51 -3.23 57.46
N ASN A 15 11.75 -2.75 57.30
CA ASN A 15 12.22 -2.04 56.11
C ASN A 15 12.42 -2.95 54.88
N GLY A 16 12.56 -4.27 55.07
CA GLY A 16 12.66 -5.21 53.96
C GLY A 16 11.34 -5.37 53.19
N TRP A 17 10.21 -5.17 53.87
CA TRP A 17 8.88 -5.29 53.26
C TRP A 17 8.48 -4.02 52.50
N SER A 18 8.86 -2.83 52.99
CA SER A 18 8.60 -1.57 52.26
C SER A 18 9.36 -1.51 50.93
N ASN A 19 10.63 -1.93 50.91
CA ASN A 19 11.43 -1.93 49.68
C ASN A 19 10.92 -2.98 48.67
N ARG A 20 10.39 -4.11 49.15
CA ARG A 20 9.73 -5.11 48.29
C ARG A 20 8.44 -4.58 47.69
N MET A 21 7.62 -3.87 48.45
CA MET A 21 6.39 -3.25 47.93
C MET A 21 6.69 -2.17 46.90
N ALA A 22 7.71 -1.32 47.13
CA ALA A 22 8.14 -0.32 46.16
C ALA A 22 8.67 -0.97 44.86
N LEU A 23 9.46 -2.03 44.97
CA LEU A 23 10.00 -2.76 43.82
C LEU A 23 8.87 -3.44 43.02
N ILE A 24 7.89 -4.06 43.68
CA ILE A 24 6.71 -4.64 43.03
C ILE A 24 5.93 -3.56 42.27
N GLY A 25 5.70 -2.40 42.88
CA GLY A 25 5.03 -1.26 42.22
C GLY A 25 5.77 -0.80 40.96
N ILE A 26 7.09 -0.60 41.03
CA ILE A 26 7.91 -0.21 39.88
C ILE A 26 7.85 -1.28 38.79
N THR A 27 8.02 -2.56 39.13
CA THR A 27 7.96 -3.65 38.14
C THR A 27 6.58 -3.75 37.47
N MET A 28 5.49 -3.52 38.21
CA MET A 28 4.14 -3.51 37.65
C MET A 28 3.98 -2.38 36.62
N VAL A 29 4.47 -1.18 36.92
CA VAL A 29 4.41 -0.03 36.00
C VAL A 29 5.25 -0.27 34.75
N VAL A 30 6.44 -0.84 34.90
CA VAL A 30 7.30 -1.16 33.75
C VAL A 30 6.64 -2.22 32.86
N LEU A 31 6.05 -3.27 33.46
CA LEU A 31 5.33 -4.30 32.72
C LEU A 31 4.10 -3.75 32.00
N SER A 32 3.31 -2.89 32.65
CA SER A 32 2.13 -2.29 32.00
C SER A 32 2.53 -1.41 30.82
N LEU A 33 3.60 -0.63 30.94
CA LEU A 33 4.12 0.20 29.86
C LEU A 33 4.65 -0.65 28.70
N ALA A 34 5.35 -1.74 29.00
CA ALA A 34 5.82 -2.69 27.99
C ALA A 34 4.66 -3.32 27.20
N VAL A 35 3.56 -3.69 27.87
CA VAL A 35 2.36 -4.22 27.21
C VAL A 35 1.74 -3.19 26.27
N VAL A 36 1.54 -1.95 26.73
CA VAL A 36 0.94 -0.88 25.90
C VAL A 36 1.79 -0.60 24.66
N VAL A 37 3.12 -0.52 24.80
CA VAL A 37 4.03 -0.30 23.67
C VAL A 37 3.97 -1.46 22.68
N ASN A 38 3.92 -2.71 23.15
CA ASN A 38 3.82 -3.88 22.27
C ASN A 38 2.51 -3.91 21.47
N ILE A 39 1.37 -3.57 22.09
CA ILE A 39 0.08 -3.46 21.40
C ILE A 39 0.13 -2.36 20.34
N GLY A 40 0.66 -1.18 20.69
CA GLY A 40 0.83 -0.09 19.75
C GLY A 40 1.76 -0.46 18.58
N ALA A 41 2.88 -1.11 18.87
CA ALA A 41 3.82 -1.57 17.85
C ALA A 41 3.22 -2.63 16.93
N ALA A 42 2.42 -3.57 17.45
CA ALA A 42 1.72 -4.56 16.65
C ALA A 42 0.72 -3.91 15.70
N SER A 43 -0.11 -2.98 16.20
CA SER A 43 -1.08 -2.25 15.37
C SER A 43 -0.41 -1.40 14.29
N LEU A 44 0.72 -0.75 14.62
CA LEU A 44 1.49 0.02 13.64
C LEU A 44 2.09 -0.87 12.55
N ARG A 45 2.58 -2.06 12.90
CA ARG A 45 3.11 -3.02 11.91
C ARG A 45 2.02 -3.50 10.95
N GLU A 46 0.84 -3.82 11.46
CA GLU A 46 -0.30 -4.23 10.62
C GLU A 46 -0.68 -3.15 9.62
N LYS A 47 -0.85 -1.91 10.09
CA LYS A 47 -1.13 -0.76 9.22
C LYS A 47 -0.03 -0.52 8.19
N ASN A 48 1.23 -0.64 8.57
CA ASN A 48 2.34 -0.49 7.64
C ASN A 48 2.31 -1.56 6.53
N LEU A 49 2.01 -2.81 6.86
CA LEU A 49 1.87 -3.87 5.87
C LEU A 49 0.69 -3.62 4.92
N GLU A 50 -0.44 -3.16 5.45
CA GLU A 50 -1.60 -2.76 4.64
C GLU A 50 -1.25 -1.60 3.70
N TYR A 51 -0.57 -0.57 4.20
CA TYR A 51 -0.15 0.57 3.39
C TYR A 51 0.86 0.15 2.31
N GLU A 52 1.81 -0.72 2.62
CA GLU A 52 2.77 -1.22 1.63
C GLU A 52 2.06 -2.01 0.52
N ALA A 53 1.13 -2.90 0.87
CA ALA A 53 0.34 -3.64 -0.12
C ALA A 53 -0.50 -2.71 -1.00
N ARG A 54 -1.10 -1.67 -0.40
CA ARG A 54 -1.88 -0.66 -1.12
C ARG A 54 -1.00 0.21 -2.02
N GLU A 55 0.19 0.57 -1.58
CA GLU A 55 1.14 1.33 -2.38
C GLU A 55 1.58 0.52 -3.60
N GLN A 56 1.90 -0.77 -3.41
CA GLN A 56 2.27 -1.65 -4.51
C GLN A 56 1.14 -1.81 -5.53
N SER A 57 -0.11 -1.96 -5.08
CA SER A 57 -1.25 -2.06 -6.00
C SER A 57 -1.48 -0.76 -6.77
N LEU A 58 -1.43 0.39 -6.08
CA LEU A 58 -1.55 1.70 -6.70
C LEU A 58 -0.45 1.96 -7.73
N ARG A 59 0.81 1.59 -7.42
CA ARG A 59 1.94 1.72 -8.36
C ARG A 59 1.74 0.86 -9.61
N LYS A 60 1.22 -0.36 -9.47
CA LYS A 60 0.90 -1.22 -10.63
C LYS A 60 -0.19 -0.60 -11.49
N THR A 61 -1.27 -0.10 -10.88
CA THR A 61 -2.33 0.60 -11.61
C THR A 61 -1.81 1.84 -12.32
N LEU A 62 -0.99 2.64 -11.65
CA LEU A 62 -0.38 3.83 -12.24
C LEU A 62 0.44 3.48 -13.48
N ALA A 63 1.35 2.50 -13.38
CA ALA A 63 2.16 2.08 -14.52
C ALA A 63 1.30 1.54 -15.69
N SER A 64 0.24 0.81 -15.38
CA SER A 64 -0.70 0.34 -16.41
C SER A 64 -1.44 1.48 -17.11
N GLU A 65 -1.89 2.48 -16.35
CA GLU A 65 -2.59 3.65 -16.90
C GLU A 65 -1.64 4.56 -17.67
N GLU A 66 -0.38 4.72 -17.24
CA GLU A 66 0.65 5.44 -17.98
C GLU A 66 0.94 4.77 -19.33
N ASN A 67 1.07 3.44 -19.36
CA ASN A 67 1.23 2.70 -20.62
C ASN A 67 0.01 2.86 -21.52
N ARG A 68 -1.20 2.74 -20.96
CA ARG A 68 -2.45 2.93 -21.72
C ARG A 68 -2.57 4.35 -22.27
N ALA A 69 -2.13 5.35 -21.53
CA ALA A 69 -2.10 6.73 -22.00
C ALA A 69 -1.12 6.91 -23.16
N ALA A 70 0.06 6.29 -23.11
CA ALA A 70 1.02 6.31 -24.22
C ALA A 70 0.48 5.62 -25.47
N GLU A 71 -0.16 4.45 -25.33
CA GLU A 71 -0.81 3.74 -26.45
C GLU A 71 -1.92 4.58 -27.09
N LEU A 72 -2.74 5.25 -26.28
CA LEU A 72 -3.79 6.14 -26.77
C LEU A 72 -3.22 7.34 -27.53
N GLU A 73 -2.09 7.88 -27.09
CA GLU A 73 -1.41 8.98 -27.76
C GLU A 73 -0.85 8.53 -29.13
N GLU A 74 -0.22 7.35 -29.20
CA GLU A 74 0.24 6.78 -30.47
C GLU A 74 -0.94 6.52 -31.42
N TYR A 75 -2.03 5.95 -30.90
CA TYR A 75 -3.25 5.71 -31.69
C TYR A 75 -3.85 7.03 -32.21
N ARG A 76 -3.87 8.07 -31.38
CA ARG A 76 -4.33 9.42 -31.77
C ARG A 76 -3.55 9.95 -32.97
N ILE A 77 -2.23 9.75 -32.99
CA ILE A 77 -1.38 10.14 -34.11
C ILE A 77 -1.68 9.26 -35.34
N TYR A 78 -1.78 7.94 -35.16
CA TYR A 78 -2.03 6.99 -36.24
C TYR A 78 -3.33 7.29 -37.01
N VAL A 79 -4.43 7.58 -36.31
CA VAL A 79 -5.71 7.86 -36.98
C VAL A 79 -5.72 9.18 -37.76
N GLN A 80 -4.78 10.08 -37.49
CA GLN A 80 -4.60 11.33 -38.24
C GLN A 80 -3.73 11.13 -39.49
N THR A 81 -3.11 9.95 -39.67
CA THR A 81 -2.28 9.68 -40.84
C THR A 81 -3.10 9.61 -42.12
N LYS A 82 -2.50 10.03 -43.24
CA LYS A 82 -3.13 9.96 -44.56
C LYS A 82 -3.51 8.52 -44.94
N GLN A 83 -2.69 7.55 -44.55
CA GLN A 83 -2.92 6.13 -44.82
C GLN A 83 -4.19 5.62 -44.12
N TYR A 84 -4.38 5.99 -42.84
CA TYR A 84 -5.59 5.63 -42.11
C TYR A 84 -6.83 6.30 -42.73
N ILE A 85 -6.73 7.59 -43.05
CA ILE A 85 -7.82 8.34 -43.70
C ILE A 85 -8.19 7.70 -45.05
N GLU A 86 -7.21 7.37 -45.87
CA GLU A 86 -7.42 6.73 -47.17
C GLU A 86 -8.04 5.34 -47.02
N LYS A 87 -7.54 4.53 -46.07
CA LYS A 87 -8.11 3.21 -45.78
C LYS A 87 -9.57 3.32 -45.34
N VAL A 88 -9.89 4.21 -44.40
CA VAL A 88 -11.26 4.42 -43.93
C VAL A 88 -12.15 4.96 -45.05
N ALA A 89 -11.66 5.88 -45.89
CA ALA A 89 -12.39 6.40 -47.04
C ALA A 89 -12.70 5.29 -48.08
N LYS A 90 -11.73 4.42 -48.37
CA LYS A 90 -11.90 3.25 -49.24
C LYS A 90 -12.92 2.26 -48.66
N GLU A 91 -12.77 1.87 -47.39
CA GLU A 91 -13.60 0.86 -46.74
C GLU A 91 -15.02 1.34 -46.41
N LYS A 92 -15.18 2.57 -45.91
CA LYS A 92 -16.48 3.11 -45.45
C LYS A 92 -17.25 3.84 -46.53
N LEU A 93 -16.56 4.60 -47.39
CA LEU A 93 -17.20 5.45 -48.39
C LEU A 93 -17.09 4.86 -49.81
N GLY A 94 -16.32 3.78 -49.99
CA GLY A 94 -16.10 3.17 -51.32
C GLY A 94 -15.33 4.09 -52.27
N LEU A 95 -14.60 5.08 -51.73
CA LEU A 95 -13.79 6.00 -52.52
C LEU A 95 -12.56 5.27 -53.05
N VAL A 96 -12.10 5.61 -54.25
CA VAL A 96 -10.87 5.09 -54.85
C VAL A 96 -10.00 6.24 -55.35
N ASN A 97 -8.69 6.00 -55.45
CA ASN A 97 -7.80 6.99 -56.05
C ASN A 97 -8.14 7.17 -57.53
N LYS A 98 -7.74 8.31 -58.13
CA LYS A 98 -8.03 8.61 -59.55
C LYS A 98 -7.53 7.53 -60.51
N ASP A 99 -6.50 6.79 -60.12
CA ASP A 99 -5.84 5.77 -60.94
C ASP A 99 -6.32 4.34 -60.61
N GLU A 100 -7.29 4.18 -59.69
CA GLU A 100 -7.83 2.90 -59.23
C GLU A 100 -9.29 2.71 -59.70
N ILE A 101 -9.70 1.48 -60.04
CA ILE A 101 -11.07 1.15 -60.49
C ILE A 101 -11.79 0.31 -59.41
N LEU A 102 -12.98 0.74 -58.97
CA LEU A 102 -13.81 0.01 -58.02
C LEU A 102 -14.66 -1.06 -58.73
N LEU A 103 -14.41 -2.35 -58.46
CA LEU A 103 -15.18 -3.47 -59.00
C LEU A 103 -16.24 -3.92 -57.99
N LYS A 104 -17.52 -3.84 -58.36
CA LYS A 104 -18.63 -4.44 -57.58
C LYS A 104 -18.93 -5.84 -58.13
N PRO A 105 -19.20 -6.84 -57.28
CA PRO A 105 -19.64 -8.15 -57.76
C PRO A 105 -20.94 -7.98 -58.57
N GLY A 106 -21.01 -8.62 -59.73
CA GLY A 106 -22.20 -8.57 -60.59
C GLY A 106 -23.42 -9.08 -59.83
N GLU A 107 -24.55 -8.38 -59.97
CA GLU A 107 -25.82 -8.88 -59.46
C GLU A 107 -26.11 -10.22 -60.15
N ASN A 108 -26.01 -11.31 -59.39
CA ASN A 108 -26.50 -12.61 -59.84
C ASN A 108 -28.02 -12.45 -60.05
N LYS A 109 -28.44 -12.41 -61.31
CA LYS A 109 -29.84 -12.52 -61.72
C LYS A 109 -30.32 -13.96 -61.59
#